data_AF-A0A5K0YM11-F1
#
_entry.id   AF-A0A5K0YM11-F1
#
_cell.length_a   1.000
_cell.length_b   1.000
_cell.length_c   1.000
_cell.angle_alpha   90.00
_cell.angle_beta   90.00
_cell.angle_gamma   90.00
#
_symmetry.space_group_name_H-M   'P 1'
#
loop_
_entity.id
_entity.type
_entity.pdbx_description
1 polymer ?
#
loop_
_entity_poly.entity_id
_entity_poly.type
_entity_poly.pdbx_seq_one_letter_code
_entity_poly.pdbx_strand_id
1 'polypeptide(L)' 'SGIVSAHKPPSPGYYPTSILPSSSFYDSFTNLWGPQHQSVSEDQSSLTIWLDKSS' A
#
# COMPACT_ATOMS: atom_id res chain seq x y z
N SER A 1 19.47 12.47 29.81
CA SER A 1 18.80 12.68 28.52
C SER A 1 19.44 11.79 27.47
N GLY A 2 18.82 10.64 27.15
CA GLY A 2 19.35 9.70 26.16
C GLY A 2 18.80 10.06 24.79
N ILE A 3 19.68 10.51 23.89
CA ILE A 3 19.35 10.60 22.47
C ILE A 3 19.28 9.17 21.91
N VAL A 4 18.08 8.66 21.67
CA VAL A 4 17.91 7.49 20.79
C VAL A 4 18.25 7.94 19.37
N SER A 5 19.49 7.69 18.96
CA SER A 5 19.88 7.83 17.56
C SER A 5 19.07 6.81 16.76
N ALA A 6 18.23 7.28 15.84
CA ALA A 6 17.47 6.43 14.93
C ALA A 6 18.44 5.72 13.98
N HIS A 7 18.98 4.58 14.41
CA HIS A 7 19.82 3.73 13.58
C HIS A 7 18.92 3.09 12.52
N LYS A 8 19.12 3.47 11.26
CA LYS A 8 18.47 2.81 10.13
C LYS A 8 18.85 1.32 10.16
N PRO A 9 17.92 0.41 9.82
CA PRO A 9 18.27 -1.00 9.67
C PRO A 9 19.38 -1.14 8.62
N PRO A 10 20.30 -2.11 8.76
CA PRO A 10 21.28 -2.42 7.73
C PRO A 10 20.58 -2.85 6.43
N SER A 11 21.27 -2.73 5.30
CA SER A 11 20.74 -3.21 4.02
C SER A 11 20.49 -4.72 4.09
N PRO A 12 19.33 -5.21 3.61
CA PRO A 12 19.01 -6.64 3.60
C PRO A 12 19.84 -7.46 2.60
N GLY A 13 20.64 -6.82 1.72
CA GLY A 13 21.51 -7.50 0.75
C GLY A 13 20.79 -8.06 -0.49
N TYR A 14 19.47 -8.25 -0.40
CA TYR A 14 18.60 -8.61 -1.52
C TYR A 14 17.21 -8.02 -1.31
N TYR A 15 16.59 -7.52 -2.40
CA TYR A 15 15.26 -6.91 -2.38
C TYR A 15 14.34 -7.70 -3.32
N PRO A 16 13.62 -8.72 -2.82
CA PRO A 16 12.76 -9.58 -3.66
C PRO A 16 11.69 -8.81 -4.43
N THR A 17 11.18 -7.71 -3.87
CA THR A 17 10.15 -6.90 -4.52
C THR A 17 10.68 -6.12 -5.73
N SER A 18 12.00 -5.95 -5.87
CA SER A 18 12.59 -5.24 -7.00
C SER A 18 12.61 -6.06 -8.30
N ILE A 19 12.44 -7.39 -8.22
CA ILE A 19 12.39 -8.27 -9.40
C ILE A 19 10.96 -8.57 -9.86
N LEU A 20 9.96 -8.27 -9.03
CA LEU A 20 8.56 -8.50 -9.34
C LEU A 20 7.94 -7.20 -9.88
N PRO A 21 7.22 -7.24 -11.02
CA PRO A 21 6.50 -6.07 -11.49
C PRO A 21 5.34 -5.75 -10.55
N SER A 22 5.03 -4.46 -10.40
CA SER A 22 3.76 -4.02 -9.82
C SER A 22 2.60 -4.33 -10.77
N SER A 23 1.41 -4.59 -10.23
CA SER A 23 0.18 -4.87 -10.99
C SER A 23 -0.90 -3.87 -10.65
N SER A 24 -1.89 -3.73 -11.53
CA SER A 24 -3.06 -2.90 -11.28
C SER A 24 -3.95 -3.56 -10.23
N PHE A 25 -4.65 -2.76 -9.41
CA PHE A 25 -5.50 -3.29 -8.34
C PHE A 25 -6.54 -4.29 -8.87
N TYR A 26 -7.22 -3.96 -9.97
CA TYR A 26 -8.28 -4.79 -10.52
C TYR A 26 -7.80 -6.04 -11.29
N ASP A 27 -6.48 -6.24 -11.46
CA ASP A 27 -5.94 -7.48 -12.05
C ASP A 27 -6.11 -8.68 -11.11
N SER A 28 -6.17 -8.43 -9.79
CA SER A 28 -6.17 -9.49 -8.77
C SER A 28 -7.15 -9.26 -7.63
N PHE A 29 -7.70 -8.06 -7.51
CA PHE A 29 -8.60 -7.70 -6.42
C PHE A 29 -9.92 -7.13 -6.95
N THR A 30 -10.96 -7.27 -6.14
CA THR A 30 -12.26 -6.63 -6.37
C THR A 30 -12.74 -6.00 -5.08
N ASN A 31 -13.61 -4.98 -5.19
CA ASN A 31 -14.25 -4.41 -4.01
C ASN A 31 -15.15 -5.47 -3.37
N LEU A 32 -15.01 -5.65 -2.05
CA LEU A 32 -15.83 -6.59 -1.28
C LEU A 32 -16.99 -5.88 -0.56
N TRP A 33 -16.81 -4.63 -0.15
CA TRP A 33 -17.80 -3.85 0.59
C TRP A 33 -17.57 -2.35 0.39
N GLY A 34 -18.64 -1.57 0.56
CA GLY A 34 -18.57 -0.11 0.61
C GLY A 34 -17.87 0.51 -0.61
N PRO A 35 -18.37 0.35 -1.84
CA PRO A 35 -17.76 0.94 -3.03
C PRO A 35 -17.65 2.47 -2.93
N GLN A 36 -18.50 3.12 -2.13
CA GLN A 36 -18.42 4.55 -1.83
C GLN A 36 -17.23 4.95 -0.93
N HIS A 37 -16.55 3.98 -0.29
CA HIS A 37 -15.41 4.14 0.61
C HIS A 37 -14.09 3.68 -0.02
N GLN A 38 -14.07 3.55 -1.35
CA GLN A 38 -12.93 3.12 -2.13
C GLN A 38 -12.70 4.07 -3.31
N SER A 39 -11.43 4.42 -3.56
CA SER A 39 -11.02 5.14 -4.77
C SER A 39 -9.75 4.51 -5.33
N VAL A 40 -9.72 4.30 -6.64
CA VAL A 40 -8.57 3.76 -7.37
C VAL A 40 -8.06 4.84 -8.30
N SER A 41 -6.74 5.01 -8.37
CA SER A 41 -6.10 5.98 -9.27
C SER A 41 -6.43 5.69 -10.73
N GLU A 42 -6.28 6.68 -11.61
CA GLU A 42 -6.61 6.55 -13.04
C GLU A 42 -5.80 5.44 -13.74
N ASP A 43 -4.53 5.29 -13.35
CA ASP A 43 -3.63 4.22 -13.82
C ASP A 43 -3.84 2.88 -13.08
N GLN A 44 -4.80 2.83 -12.14
CA GLN A 44 -5.15 1.67 -11.31
C GLN A 44 -4.00 1.11 -10.44
N SER A 45 -2.91 1.85 -10.28
CA SER A 45 -1.74 1.42 -9.51
C SER A 45 -1.88 1.65 -8.00
N SER A 46 -2.82 2.50 -7.60
CA SER A 46 -2.98 2.95 -6.21
C SER A 46 -4.43 2.83 -5.76
N LEU A 47 -4.61 2.36 -4.53
CA LEU A 47 -5.91 2.17 -3.88
C LEU A 47 -5.97 3.02 -2.61
N THR A 48 -7.05 3.76 -2.46
CA THR A 48 -7.42 4.44 -1.21
C THR A 48 -8.70 3.81 -0.68
N ILE A 49 -8.69 3.42 0.59
CA ILE A 49 -9.87 2.97 1.34
C ILE A 49 -9.96 3.81 2.61
N TRP A 50 -11.15 4.28 2.97
CA TRP A 50 -11.37 5.05 4.19
C TRP A 50 -12.60 4.56 4.96
N LEU A 51 -12.68 4.96 6.23
CA LEU A 51 -13.73 4.56 7.15
C LEU A 51 -14.41 5.82 7.71
N ASP A 52 -15.73 5.87 7.69
CA ASP A 52 -16.51 6.89 8.38
C ASP A 52 -17.75 6.29 9.07
N LYS A 53 -18.70 7.12 9.51
CA LYS A 53 -19.89 6.64 10.24
C LYS A 53 -20.96 6.05 9.33
N SER A 54 -20.86 6.28 8.02
CA SER A 54 -21.80 5.80 7.01
C SER A 54 -21.38 4.46 6.42
N SER A 55 -20.09 4.11 6.51
CA SER A 55 -19.55 2.74 6.51
C SER A 55 -18.05 2.72 6.77
#